data_AF-A0A9W8WVJ3-F1
#
_entry.id   AF-A0A9W8WVJ3-F1
#
_cell.length_a   1.000
_cell.length_b   1.000
_cell.length_c   1.000
_cell.angle_alpha   90.00
_cell.angle_beta   90.00
_cell.angle_gamma   90.00
#
_symmetry.space_group_name_H-M   'P 1'
#
loop_
_entity.id
_entity.type
_entity.pdbx_description
1 polymer ?
#
loop_
_entity_poly.entity_id
_entity_poly.type
_entity_poly.pdbx_seq_one_letter_code
_entity_poly.pdbx_strand_id
1 'polypeptide(L)'
;MTDEQKPIFELQEWGSALIPGTEDHMSYSVSPSGMIATITKEVPKATVGAISSMFDQICNPSSASLSPSSFDWAVHPGGLTILEGAQQAMNLTEGHVRASLDVYTKYGNSSSPTVLIVLDKLRAMGRGRDEVVATSFGPGLMIEMFRMRRCRDFEARQALSPGVLAKAHRFGRSVVSSLSGFSGSNRRFATEHRLRASKQT
;
A
#
# COMPACT_ATOMS: atom_id res chain seq x y z
N MET A 1 -17.25 31.08 3.81
CA MET A 1 -15.80 31.29 3.88
C MET A 1 -15.15 29.96 3.57
N THR A 2 -14.63 29.76 2.38
CA THR A 2 -13.81 28.59 2.06
C THR A 2 -12.45 28.85 2.69
N ASP A 3 -12.25 28.34 3.90
CA ASP A 3 -10.93 28.37 4.52
C ASP A 3 -10.03 27.51 3.62
N GLU A 4 -9.02 28.13 3.02
CA GLU A 4 -8.16 27.46 2.04
C GLU A 4 -7.32 26.42 2.77
N GLN A 5 -7.64 25.15 2.59
CA GLN A 5 -7.00 24.07 3.33
C GLN A 5 -5.55 23.91 2.87
N LYS A 6 -4.60 24.22 3.76
CA LYS A 6 -3.17 24.00 3.49
C LYS A 6 -2.88 22.52 3.30
N PRO A 7 -2.01 22.13 2.33
CA PRO A 7 -1.58 20.75 2.18
C PRO A 7 -0.93 20.24 3.46
N ILE A 8 -1.16 18.97 3.77
CA ILE A 8 -0.73 18.34 5.04
C ILE A 8 0.31 17.27 4.77
N PHE A 9 -0.01 16.38 3.85
CA PHE A 9 0.88 15.35 3.35
C PHE A 9 0.91 15.42 1.82
N GLU A 10 2.10 15.26 1.27
CA GLU A 10 2.38 15.10 -0.15
C GLU A 10 2.62 13.62 -0.40
N LEU A 11 1.77 12.97 -1.22
CA LEU A 11 1.97 11.59 -1.62
C LEU A 11 3.15 11.50 -2.58
N GLN A 12 4.16 10.71 -2.24
CA GLN A 12 5.36 10.55 -3.05
C GLN A 12 5.36 9.24 -3.83
N GLU A 13 4.97 8.14 -3.19
CA GLU A 13 4.94 6.80 -3.79
C GLU A 13 3.86 5.95 -3.12
N TRP A 14 3.33 4.94 -3.82
CA TRP A 14 2.38 4.00 -3.24
C TRP A 14 2.49 2.62 -3.90
N GLY A 15 2.02 1.60 -3.19
CA GLY A 15 2.04 0.22 -3.66
C GLY A 15 0.89 -0.59 -3.09
N SER A 16 0.47 -1.60 -3.83
CA SER A 16 -0.52 -2.59 -3.42
C SER A 16 -0.08 -3.96 -3.90
N ALA A 17 -0.26 -4.99 -3.07
CA ALA A 17 0.07 -6.37 -3.43
C ALA A 17 -0.87 -7.37 -2.77
N LEU A 18 -1.17 -8.45 -3.49
CA LEU A 18 -1.73 -9.67 -2.95
C LEU A 18 -0.63 -10.44 -2.22
N ILE A 19 -0.90 -10.95 -1.03
CA ILE A 19 0.03 -11.82 -0.31
C ILE A 19 -0.21 -13.26 -0.79
N PRO A 20 0.76 -13.91 -1.47
CA PRO A 20 0.51 -15.20 -2.12
C PRO A 20 0.06 -16.29 -1.15
N GLY A 21 -0.98 -17.06 -1.52
CA GLY A 21 -1.46 -18.20 -0.74
C GLY A 21 -2.21 -17.81 0.54
N THR A 22 -2.81 -16.63 0.57
CA THR A 22 -3.54 -16.09 1.74
C THR A 22 -4.94 -15.58 1.40
N GLU A 23 -5.45 -15.92 0.23
CA GLU A 23 -6.75 -15.53 -0.33
C GLU A 23 -7.91 -15.77 0.64
N ASP A 24 -7.87 -16.91 1.33
CA ASP A 24 -8.93 -17.32 2.25
C ASP A 24 -8.69 -16.87 3.70
N HIS A 25 -7.60 -16.15 3.99
CA HIS A 25 -7.30 -15.70 5.36
C HIS A 25 -8.24 -14.59 5.83
N MET A 26 -8.71 -13.75 4.93
CA MET A 26 -9.65 -12.67 5.22
C MET A 26 -10.61 -12.50 4.06
N SER A 27 -11.91 -12.66 4.31
CA SER A 27 -12.95 -12.52 3.29
C SER A 27 -14.26 -12.00 3.87
N TYR A 28 -15.09 -11.44 2.98
CA TYR A 28 -16.48 -11.09 3.28
C TYR A 28 -17.39 -11.87 2.33
N SER A 29 -18.44 -12.48 2.88
CA SER A 29 -19.51 -13.10 2.11
C SER A 29 -20.83 -12.41 2.42
N VAL A 30 -21.67 -12.24 1.39
CA VAL A 30 -23.00 -11.67 1.54
C VAL A 30 -23.99 -12.81 1.79
N SER A 31 -24.81 -12.67 2.82
CA SER A 31 -25.92 -13.57 3.15
C SER A 31 -27.23 -12.77 3.23
N PRO A 32 -28.40 -13.44 3.24
CA PRO A 32 -29.67 -12.76 3.47
C PRO A 32 -29.75 -11.99 4.80
N SER A 33 -28.91 -12.34 5.79
CA SER A 33 -28.87 -11.70 7.11
C SER A 33 -27.76 -10.66 7.26
N GLY A 34 -26.96 -10.39 6.21
CA GLY A 34 -25.94 -9.34 6.21
C GLY A 34 -24.60 -9.80 5.62
N MET A 35 -23.52 -9.12 6.02
CA MET A 35 -22.16 -9.51 5.64
C MET A 35 -21.53 -10.38 6.72
N ILE A 36 -21.00 -11.54 6.32
CA ILE A 36 -20.27 -12.45 7.19
C ILE A 36 -18.78 -12.29 6.90
N ALA A 37 -18.04 -11.83 7.90
CA ALA A 37 -16.59 -11.73 7.85
C ALA A 37 -15.94 -13.04 8.30
N THR A 38 -14.99 -13.54 7.52
CA THR A 38 -14.10 -14.65 7.90
C THR A 38 -12.71 -14.09 8.08
N ILE A 39 -12.12 -14.30 9.26
CA ILE A 39 -10.75 -13.86 9.59
C ILE A 39 -10.06 -15.02 10.29
N THR A 40 -9.00 -15.55 9.67
CA THR A 40 -8.22 -16.65 10.25
C THR A 40 -7.17 -16.13 11.22
N LYS A 41 -6.70 -17.00 12.12
CA LYS A 41 -5.59 -16.70 13.05
C LYS A 41 -4.25 -16.42 12.36
N GLU A 42 -4.13 -16.73 11.07
CA GLU A 42 -2.90 -16.55 10.29
C GLU A 42 -2.75 -15.12 9.74
N VAL A 43 -3.82 -14.31 9.78
CA VAL A 43 -3.81 -12.93 9.28
C VAL A 43 -2.66 -12.09 9.86
N PRO A 44 -2.40 -12.05 11.19
CA PRO A 44 -1.31 -11.25 11.73
C PRO A 44 0.06 -11.66 11.18
N LYS A 45 0.33 -12.97 11.07
CA LYS A 45 1.59 -13.48 10.55
C LYS A 45 1.78 -13.11 9.07
N ALA A 46 0.74 -13.30 8.26
CA ALA A 46 0.79 -12.99 6.83
C ALA A 46 0.96 -11.49 6.56
N THR A 47 0.18 -10.64 7.23
CA THR A 47 0.26 -9.17 7.10
C THR A 47 1.64 -8.65 7.51
N VAL A 48 2.15 -9.02 8.69
CA VAL A 48 3.45 -8.58 9.20
C VAL A 48 4.59 -9.05 8.30
N GLY A 49 4.53 -10.29 7.80
CA GLY A 49 5.52 -10.83 6.88
C GLY A 49 5.63 -10.08 5.54
N ALA A 50 4.59 -9.36 5.12
CA ALA A 50 4.58 -8.60 3.88
C ALA A 50 5.11 -7.16 4.01
N ILE A 51 5.22 -6.61 5.24
CA ILE A 51 5.51 -5.18 5.46
C ILE A 51 6.89 -4.80 4.92
N SER A 52 7.94 -5.55 5.23
CA SER A 52 9.31 -5.19 4.82
C SER A 52 9.45 -5.16 3.29
N SER A 53 8.92 -6.18 2.61
CA SER A 53 8.99 -6.27 1.15
C SER A 53 8.25 -5.12 0.47
N MET A 54 7.05 -4.78 0.95
CA MET A 54 6.28 -3.65 0.44
C MET A 54 6.98 -2.31 0.72
N PHE A 55 7.56 -2.15 1.92
CA PHE A 55 8.34 -0.96 2.25
C PHE A 55 9.53 -0.80 1.31
N ASP A 56 10.30 -1.86 1.10
CA ASP A 56 11.46 -1.84 0.19
C ASP A 56 11.03 -1.49 -1.24
N GLN A 57 9.89 -2.01 -1.70
CA GLN A 57 9.34 -1.72 -3.03
C GLN A 57 9.07 -0.22 -3.23
N ILE A 58 8.48 0.47 -2.25
CA ILE A 58 8.10 1.88 -2.38
C ILE A 58 9.18 2.87 -1.92
N CYS A 59 10.18 2.40 -1.16
CA CYS A 59 11.25 3.22 -0.59
C CYS A 59 12.62 3.02 -1.27
N ASN A 60 12.78 2.02 -2.15
CA ASN A 60 14.06 1.73 -2.82
C ASN A 60 14.00 1.63 -4.37
N PRO A 61 13.33 2.52 -5.11
CA PRO A 61 13.35 2.46 -6.58
C PRO A 61 14.68 2.95 -7.19
N SER A 62 15.54 3.66 -6.44
CA SER A 62 16.81 4.21 -6.93
C SER A 62 17.85 4.45 -5.82
N SER A 63 18.83 3.54 -5.73
CA SER A 63 20.18 3.60 -5.08
C SER A 63 20.40 4.16 -3.66
N ALA A 64 19.41 4.75 -3.00
CA ALA A 64 19.50 5.18 -1.61
C ALA A 64 18.38 4.53 -0.79
N SER A 65 18.73 3.47 -0.06
CA SER A 65 17.79 2.79 0.85
C SER A 65 17.43 3.73 2.01
N LEU A 66 16.14 4.04 2.16
CA LEU A 66 15.62 4.80 3.30
C LEU A 66 15.39 3.87 4.49
N SER A 67 15.83 4.27 5.68
CA SER A 67 15.63 3.47 6.89
C SER A 67 14.17 3.53 7.36
N PRO A 68 13.53 2.40 7.73
CA PRO A 68 12.19 2.41 8.34
C PRO A 68 12.05 3.37 9.54
N SER A 69 13.12 3.52 10.33
CA SER A 69 13.15 4.39 11.52
C SER A 69 13.16 5.90 11.21
N SER A 70 13.40 6.30 9.95
CA SER A 70 13.33 7.70 9.53
C SER A 70 11.91 8.18 9.26
N PHE A 71 10.91 7.30 9.35
CA PHE A 71 9.50 7.60 9.09
C PHE A 71 8.67 7.63 10.37
N ASP A 72 7.65 8.49 10.43
CA ASP A 72 6.51 8.22 11.31
C ASP A 72 5.59 7.19 10.61
N TRP A 73 5.02 6.28 11.39
CA TRP A 73 4.26 5.14 10.87
C TRP A 73 2.78 5.23 11.25
N ALA A 74 1.94 5.27 10.21
CA ALA A 74 0.48 5.12 10.29
C ALA A 74 0.09 3.69 9.89
N VAL A 75 0.18 2.75 10.82
CA VAL A 75 -0.17 1.34 10.60
C VAL A 75 -1.66 1.18 10.89
N HIS A 76 -2.42 0.63 9.94
CA HIS A 76 -3.80 0.22 10.18
C HIS A 76 -3.86 -0.84 11.29
N PRO A 77 -4.47 -0.54 12.44
CA PRO A 77 -4.47 -1.46 13.56
C PRO A 77 -5.65 -2.44 13.45
N GLY A 78 -5.52 -3.43 12.55
CA GLY A 78 -6.52 -4.49 12.41
C GLY A 78 -6.73 -5.29 13.71
N GLY A 79 -5.67 -5.35 14.52
CA GLY A 79 -5.61 -5.82 15.91
C GLY A 79 -4.23 -5.50 16.49
N LEU A 80 -4.07 -5.56 17.82
CA LEU A 80 -2.81 -5.19 18.50
C LEU A 80 -1.61 -5.98 17.98
N THR A 81 -1.77 -7.28 17.69
CA THR A 81 -0.70 -8.15 17.20
C THR A 81 -0.11 -7.69 15.86
N ILE A 82 -0.91 -7.08 14.98
CA ILE A 82 -0.39 -6.53 13.71
C ILE A 82 0.51 -5.33 14.00
N LEU A 83 0.12 -4.49 14.95
CA LEU A 83 0.86 -3.29 15.32
C LEU A 83 2.18 -3.63 16.01
N GLU A 84 2.15 -4.53 16.99
CA GLU A 84 3.34 -5.06 17.66
C GLU A 84 4.26 -5.80 16.69
N GLY A 85 3.68 -6.60 15.80
CA GLY A 85 4.44 -7.32 14.76
C GLY A 85 5.10 -6.36 13.77
N ALA A 86 4.43 -5.28 13.36
CA ALA A 86 5.03 -4.24 12.52
C ALA A 86 6.19 -3.54 13.22
N GLN A 87 6.07 -3.26 14.53
CA GLN A 87 7.17 -2.70 15.31
C GLN A 87 8.38 -3.63 15.34
N GLN A 88 8.16 -4.93 15.58
CA GLN A 88 9.25 -5.91 15.60
C GLN A 88 9.89 -6.09 14.22
N ALA A 89 9.08 -6.29 13.18
CA ALA A 89 9.56 -6.55 11.82
C ALA A 89 10.39 -5.39 11.25
N MET A 90 10.01 -4.15 11.57
CA MET A 90 10.65 -2.94 11.03
C MET A 90 11.57 -2.25 12.04
N ASN A 91 11.82 -2.87 13.21
CA ASN A 91 12.62 -2.33 14.32
C ASN A 91 12.18 -0.92 14.75
N LEU A 92 10.87 -0.74 14.98
CA LEU A 92 10.26 0.54 15.33
C LEU A 92 9.99 0.65 16.83
N THR A 93 10.42 1.77 17.42
CA THR A 93 9.98 2.18 18.75
C THR A 93 8.50 2.62 18.77
N GLU A 94 7.91 2.64 19.96
CA GLU A 94 6.55 3.14 20.21
C GLU A 94 6.33 4.56 19.63
N GLY A 95 7.37 5.40 19.70
CA GLY A 95 7.34 6.75 19.15
C GLY A 95 7.08 6.81 17.64
N HIS A 96 7.46 5.80 16.86
CA HIS A 96 7.17 5.74 15.43
C HIS A 96 5.70 5.45 15.15
N VAL A 97 5.07 4.59 15.95
CA VAL A 97 3.69 4.10 15.75
C VAL A 97 2.67 4.72 16.70
N ARG A 98 3.08 5.72 17.49
CA ARG A 98 2.29 6.39 18.57
C ARG A 98 0.85 6.75 18.20
N ALA A 99 0.61 7.20 16.96
CA ALA A 99 -0.73 7.56 16.50
C ALA A 99 -1.61 6.33 16.29
N SER A 100 -1.03 5.26 15.75
CA SER A 100 -1.70 3.97 15.53
C SER A 100 -2.09 3.33 16.86
N LEU A 101 -1.19 3.37 17.85
CA LEU A 101 -1.45 2.89 19.22
C LEU A 101 -2.59 3.68 19.88
N ASP A 102 -2.51 5.02 19.89
CA ASP A 102 -3.53 5.87 20.52
C ASP A 102 -4.92 5.66 19.88
N VAL A 103 -4.98 5.55 18.56
CA VAL A 103 -6.24 5.29 17.84
C VAL A 103 -6.78 3.91 18.17
N TYR A 104 -5.95 2.86 18.16
CA TYR A 104 -6.41 1.52 18.49
C TYR A 104 -6.93 1.42 19.93
N THR A 105 -6.20 1.96 20.90
CA THR A 105 -6.60 1.93 22.32
C THR A 105 -7.92 2.66 22.57
N LYS A 106 -8.20 3.75 21.84
CA LYS A 106 -9.40 4.58 22.06
C LYS A 106 -10.61 4.17 21.22
N TYR A 107 -10.39 3.71 20.00
CA TYR A 107 -11.44 3.53 19.00
C TYR A 107 -11.46 2.13 18.37
N GLY A 108 -10.45 1.30 18.64
CA GLY A 108 -10.33 -0.03 18.05
C GLY A 108 -10.14 0.00 16.53
N ASN A 109 -10.62 -1.04 15.86
CA ASN A 109 -10.60 -1.17 14.40
C ASN A 109 -11.97 -0.77 13.82
N SER A 110 -12.02 0.40 13.17
CA SER A 110 -13.20 0.90 12.46
C SER A 110 -13.18 0.57 10.96
N SER A 111 -12.47 -0.50 10.55
CA SER A 111 -12.25 -0.88 9.14
C SER A 111 -11.48 0.21 8.37
N SER A 112 -11.79 0.40 7.08
CA SER A 112 -11.08 1.30 6.16
C SER A 112 -10.80 2.73 6.67
N PRO A 113 -11.69 3.46 7.38
CA PRO A 113 -11.37 4.80 7.86
C PRO A 113 -10.23 4.85 8.89
N THR A 114 -9.91 3.72 9.54
CA THR A 114 -8.97 3.72 10.66
C THR A 114 -7.59 4.28 10.28
N VAL A 115 -7.06 3.95 9.10
CA VAL A 115 -5.75 4.49 8.68
C VAL A 115 -5.79 6.01 8.46
N LEU A 116 -6.92 6.54 7.99
CA LEU A 116 -7.13 7.98 7.81
C LEU A 116 -7.25 8.68 9.16
N ILE A 117 -7.94 8.06 10.14
CA ILE A 117 -8.03 8.55 11.52
C ILE A 117 -6.63 8.55 12.17
N VAL A 118 -5.80 7.53 11.90
CA VAL A 118 -4.41 7.49 12.35
C VAL A 118 -3.61 8.64 11.74
N LEU A 119 -3.74 8.91 10.43
CA LEU A 119 -3.07 10.03 9.78
C LEU A 119 -3.53 11.39 10.32
N ASP A 120 -4.83 11.53 10.59
CA ASP A 120 -5.40 12.72 11.22
C ASP A 120 -4.84 12.93 12.64
N LYS A 121 -4.78 11.87 13.43
CA LYS A 121 -4.14 11.91 14.74
C LYS A 121 -2.66 12.28 14.63
N LEU A 122 -1.96 11.68 13.67
CA LEU A 122 -0.53 11.85 13.47
C LEU A 122 -0.15 13.26 13.00
N ARG A 123 -1.01 13.97 12.25
CA ARG A 123 -0.80 15.39 11.92
C ARG A 123 -0.99 16.31 13.13
N ALA A 124 -1.80 15.92 14.11
CA ALA A 124 -1.99 16.67 15.35
C ALA A 124 -0.90 16.39 16.41
N MET A 125 -0.13 15.31 16.26
CA MET A 125 0.91 14.88 17.21
C MET A 125 2.26 15.58 16.97
N GLY A 126 2.32 16.87 17.30
CA GLY A 126 3.54 17.67 17.28
C GLY A 126 4.23 17.71 15.92
N ARG A 127 5.53 18.05 15.89
CA ARG A 127 6.28 18.18 14.64
C ARG A 127 6.45 16.82 13.91
N GLY A 128 6.77 15.75 14.65
CA GLY A 128 7.03 14.43 14.09
C GLY A 128 8.24 14.37 13.13
N ARG A 129 8.33 13.30 12.34
CA ARG A 129 9.29 13.14 11.24
C ARG A 129 8.77 13.75 9.94
N ASP A 130 9.67 14.15 9.05
CA ASP A 130 9.29 14.73 7.75
C ASP A 130 8.64 13.69 6.83
N GLU A 131 9.18 12.47 6.82
CA GLU A 131 8.65 11.37 6.04
C GLU A 131 7.66 10.54 6.87
N VAL A 132 6.61 10.06 6.20
CA VAL A 132 5.52 9.28 6.78
C VAL A 132 5.22 8.09 5.89
N VAL A 133 5.07 6.92 6.49
CA VAL A 133 4.54 5.75 5.81
C VAL A 133 3.19 5.38 6.42
N ALA A 134 2.21 5.13 5.57
CA ALA A 134 0.94 4.52 5.97
C ALA A 134 0.84 3.12 5.36
N THR A 135 0.35 2.16 6.13
CA THR A 135 0.10 0.80 5.60
C THR A 135 -1.22 0.25 6.10
N SER A 136 -1.92 -0.50 5.24
CA SER A 136 -3.22 -1.10 5.51
C SER A 136 -3.31 -2.52 4.96
N PHE A 137 -4.23 -3.29 5.52
CA PHE A 137 -4.47 -4.68 5.14
C PHE A 137 -5.95 -4.92 4.92
N GLY A 138 -6.30 -5.75 3.95
CA GLY A 138 -7.68 -6.04 3.60
C GLY A 138 -7.87 -7.44 3.04
N PRO A 139 -9.12 -7.85 2.76
CA PRO A 139 -9.43 -9.18 2.22
C PRO A 139 -8.61 -9.55 0.99
N GLY A 140 -8.19 -10.81 0.89
CA GLY A 140 -7.39 -11.32 -0.25
C GLY A 140 -6.09 -12.07 0.08
N LEU A 141 -5.48 -12.06 1.26
CA LEU A 141 -5.13 -10.88 2.05
C LEU A 141 -4.24 -9.93 1.21
N MET A 142 -4.59 -8.65 1.22
CA MET A 142 -3.82 -7.61 0.52
C MET A 142 -3.09 -6.70 1.49
N ILE A 143 -1.97 -6.14 1.06
CA ILE A 143 -1.26 -5.04 1.71
C ILE A 143 -1.28 -3.82 0.78
N GLU A 144 -1.57 -2.65 1.35
CA GLU A 144 -1.42 -1.35 0.72
C GLU A 144 -0.44 -0.50 1.52
N MET A 145 0.39 0.28 0.84
CA MET A 145 1.35 1.16 1.50
C MET A 145 1.57 2.46 0.73
N PHE A 146 1.71 3.56 1.46
CA PHE A 146 1.87 4.90 0.94
C PHE A 146 3.07 5.57 1.58
N ARG A 147 4.00 6.09 0.78
CA ARG A 147 5.09 6.96 1.20
C ARG A 147 4.68 8.41 0.99
N MET A 148 4.73 9.19 2.06
CA MET A 148 4.28 10.58 2.06
C MET A 148 5.30 11.47 2.76
N ARG A 149 5.30 12.74 2.41
CA ARG A 149 6.07 13.78 3.10
C ARG A 149 5.16 14.81 3.73
N ARG A 150 5.46 15.23 4.96
CA ARG A 150 4.76 16.34 5.60
C ARG A 150 5.02 17.65 4.86
N CYS A 151 3.97 18.39 4.59
CA CYS A 151 4.05 19.74 4.05
C CYS A 151 4.30 20.71 5.20
N ARG A 152 5.56 21.14 5.39
CA ARG A 152 5.92 22.02 6.53
C ARG A 152 5.92 23.52 6.22
N ASP A 153 6.10 23.93 4.97
CA ASP A 153 6.11 25.35 4.58
C ASP A 153 5.64 25.51 3.12
N PHE A 154 4.32 25.46 2.91
CA PHE A 154 3.72 25.53 1.56
C PHE A 154 4.08 26.83 0.82
N GLU A 155 4.12 27.95 1.55
CA GLU A 155 4.48 29.28 1.04
C GLU A 155 5.94 29.35 0.55
N ALA A 156 6.88 28.78 1.32
CA ALA A 156 8.31 28.80 0.96
C ALA A 156 8.60 27.97 -0.31
N ARG A 157 7.83 26.90 -0.56
CA ARG A 157 7.98 26.06 -1.76
C ARG A 157 7.34 26.67 -3.01
N GLN A 158 6.24 27.40 -2.89
CA GLN A 158 5.67 28.17 -4.02
C GLN A 158 6.63 29.27 -4.48
N ALA A 159 7.26 29.98 -3.54
CA ALA A 159 8.24 31.03 -3.86
C ALA A 159 9.46 30.53 -4.65
N LEU A 160 9.79 29.23 -4.54
CA LEU A 160 10.91 28.59 -5.25
C LEU A 160 10.51 27.95 -6.61
N SER A 161 9.22 27.90 -6.95
CA SER A 161 8.71 27.09 -8.07
C SER A 161 8.03 27.84 -9.23
N PRO A 162 8.49 28.99 -9.76
CA PRO A 162 7.91 29.53 -11.00
C PRO A 162 8.10 28.63 -12.25
N GLY A 163 8.92 27.56 -12.19
CA GLY A 163 9.43 26.87 -13.40
C GLY A 163 9.00 25.43 -13.67
N VAL A 164 8.23 24.75 -12.82
CA VAL A 164 8.08 23.27 -12.92
C VAL A 164 6.72 22.79 -13.48
N LEU A 165 5.81 23.69 -13.87
CA LEU A 165 4.48 23.31 -14.36
C LEU A 165 4.43 22.67 -15.78
N ALA A 166 5.56 22.29 -16.38
CA ALA A 166 5.62 21.84 -17.78
C ALA A 166 5.92 20.34 -17.99
N LYS A 167 5.94 19.49 -16.95
CA LYS A 167 6.37 18.07 -17.12
C LYS A 167 5.41 16.96 -16.69
N ALA A 168 4.14 17.27 -16.41
CA ALA A 168 3.15 16.26 -16.00
C ALA A 168 2.34 15.62 -17.16
N HIS A 169 2.56 16.01 -18.42
CA HIS A 169 1.86 15.42 -19.59
C HIS A 169 2.78 14.55 -20.45
N ARG A 170 3.40 13.51 -19.87
CA ARG A 170 3.95 12.40 -20.69
C ARG A 170 4.36 11.20 -19.83
N PHE A 171 3.42 10.41 -19.33
CA PHE A 171 3.64 8.98 -19.12
C PHE A 171 2.29 8.28 -19.02
N GLY A 172 1.83 7.78 -20.17
CA GLY A 172 0.51 7.20 -20.32
C GLY A 172 0.26 6.78 -21.75
N ARG A 173 1.15 5.95 -22.32
CA ARG A 173 0.86 5.15 -23.51
C ARG A 173 1.62 3.82 -23.45
N SER A 174 0.86 2.79 -23.12
CA SER A 174 0.82 1.47 -23.78
C SER A 174 2.14 0.90 -24.29
N VAL A 175 2.62 -0.15 -23.61
CA VAL A 175 3.52 -1.14 -24.20
C VAL A 175 2.66 -2.07 -25.06
N VAL A 176 2.69 -1.87 -26.37
CA VAL A 176 2.34 -2.90 -27.37
C VAL A 176 3.36 -2.84 -28.51
N SER A 177 3.99 -3.99 -28.73
CA SER A 177 4.75 -4.48 -29.89
C SER A 177 5.99 -3.71 -30.39
N SER A 178 7.14 -4.41 -30.39
CA SER A 178 7.70 -4.96 -31.65
C SER A 178 8.87 -5.90 -31.38
N LEU A 179 8.62 -7.21 -31.47
CA LEU A 179 9.64 -8.18 -31.86
C LEU A 179 9.55 -8.32 -33.39
N SER A 180 10.60 -7.94 -34.09
CA SER A 180 10.79 -8.31 -35.50
C SER A 180 12.27 -8.54 -35.75
N GLY A 181 12.64 -9.79 -36.01
CA GLY A 181 13.99 -10.14 -36.42
C GLY A 181 14.21 -11.63 -36.47
N PHE A 182 13.54 -12.34 -37.39
CA PHE A 182 14.16 -13.48 -38.10
C PHE A 182 13.34 -13.84 -39.34
N SER A 183 13.97 -13.70 -40.51
CA SER A 183 13.45 -14.19 -41.79
C SER A 183 13.79 -15.67 -41.98
N GLY A 184 12.87 -16.47 -42.49
CA GLY A 184 13.22 -17.81 -42.97
C GLY A 184 12.04 -18.70 -43.34
N SER A 185 11.70 -18.71 -44.64
CA SER A 185 11.31 -19.91 -45.40
C SER A 185 10.10 -20.76 -44.95
N ASN A 186 8.96 -20.47 -45.58
CA ASN A 186 8.11 -21.42 -46.34
C ASN A 186 8.11 -22.92 -45.94
N ARG A 187 7.00 -23.42 -45.38
CA ARG A 187 6.35 -24.67 -45.83
C ARG A 187 4.96 -24.88 -45.19
N ARG A 188 4.17 -25.68 -45.92
CA ARG A 188 2.70 -25.84 -45.95
C ARG A 188 2.13 -26.77 -44.85
N PHE A 189 0.78 -26.81 -44.84
CA PHE A 189 -0.15 -27.79 -44.24
C PHE A 189 -0.34 -27.69 -42.71
N ALA A 190 -1.48 -27.99 -42.10
CA ALA A 190 -2.88 -28.16 -42.49
C ALA A 190 -3.69 -28.18 -41.16
N THR A 191 -4.97 -27.85 -41.27
CA THR A 191 -6.08 -28.10 -40.33
C THR A 191 -5.97 -29.37 -39.49
N GLU A 192 -6.32 -29.31 -38.19
CA GLU A 192 -7.51 -30.02 -37.64
C GLU A 192 -7.78 -29.72 -36.16
N HIS A 193 -9.08 -29.58 -35.87
CA HIS A 193 -9.74 -29.54 -34.56
C HIS A 193 -9.60 -30.86 -33.80
N ARG A 194 -9.45 -30.82 -32.46
CA ARG A 194 -10.27 -31.68 -31.58
C ARG A 194 -10.26 -31.27 -30.09
N LEU A 195 -11.48 -31.03 -29.60
CA LEU A 195 -11.87 -31.20 -28.21
C LEU A 195 -11.60 -32.63 -27.74
N ARG A 196 -11.26 -32.80 -26.45
CA ARG A 196 -11.70 -33.97 -25.68
C ARG A 196 -11.83 -33.63 -24.19
N ALA A 197 -13.03 -33.88 -23.69
CA ALA A 197 -13.40 -33.92 -22.28
C ALA A 197 -13.15 -35.33 -21.70
N SER A 198 -12.89 -35.36 -20.39
CA SER A 198 -13.39 -36.30 -19.37
C SER A 198 -13.33 -37.83 -19.63
N LYS A 199 -12.66 -38.54 -18.71
CA LYS A 199 -13.28 -39.58 -17.86
C LYS A 199 -12.28 -40.12 -16.83
N GLN A 200 -12.70 -40.16 -15.57
CA GLN A 200 -12.13 -40.98 -14.52
C GLN A 200 -13.30 -41.77 -13.90
N THR A 201 -13.18 -43.08 -13.97
CA THR A 201 -13.88 -44.10 -13.18
C THR A 201 -12.79 -45.08 -12.76
#